data_AF-A0A2D9TF56-F1
#
_entry.id   AF-A0A2D9TF56-F1
#
_cell.length_a   1.000
_cell.length_b   1.000
_cell.length_c   1.000
_cell.angle_alpha   90.00
_cell.angle_beta   90.00
_cell.angle_gamma   90.00
#
_symmetry.space_group_name_H-M   'P 1'
#
loop_
_entity.id
_entity.type
_entity.pdbx_description
1 polymer ?
#
loop_
_entity_poly.entity_id
_entity_poly.type
_entity_poly.pdbx_seq_one_letter_code
_entity_poly.pdbx_strand_id
1 'polypeptide(L)'
;MASSMRRALLLSSFLLLAAAGCEDRPEFRGGGCDLTSDCDDFLICVFGRCRRECRDEVDCALGLQCLNDSTSGRGCQLPDELMCERDDDCGELVCREGECGQECDESLPCVDGSQCVTTAGVSTCEPLTEELCIYASDCAPGLVCNPYQRCVLECREDRDCDAPRVCETRDVEGFPTPLCVLPASFADGGP
;
A
#
# COMPACT_ATOMS: atom_id res chain seq x y z
N MET A 1 14.49 25.40 -65.03
CA MET A 1 13.92 25.72 -63.69
C MET A 1 12.80 24.71 -63.38
N ALA A 2 13.13 23.48 -62.98
CA ALA A 2 12.13 22.44 -62.69
C ALA A 2 12.76 21.28 -61.90
N SER A 3 13.21 21.51 -60.66
CA SER A 3 13.74 20.41 -59.82
C SER A 3 13.80 20.76 -58.33
N SER A 4 12.73 21.33 -57.75
CA SER A 4 12.78 21.67 -56.31
C SER A 4 11.43 21.65 -55.59
N MET A 5 10.53 20.72 -55.93
CA MET A 5 9.18 20.69 -55.33
C MET A 5 8.64 19.30 -54.96
N ARG A 6 9.47 18.25 -54.95
CA ARG A 6 9.01 16.88 -54.63
C ARG A 6 9.48 16.33 -53.27
N ARG A 7 10.27 17.08 -52.50
CA ARG A 7 10.82 16.61 -51.22
C ARG A 7 10.03 17.05 -49.98
N ALA A 8 9.00 17.90 -50.13
CA ALA A 8 8.27 18.47 -49.00
C ALA A 8 7.02 17.68 -48.57
N LEU A 9 6.62 16.63 -49.29
CA LEU A 9 5.33 15.96 -49.08
C LEU A 9 5.40 14.59 -48.37
N LEU A 10 6.60 14.10 -48.01
CA LEU A 10 6.76 12.78 -47.36
C LEU A 10 7.11 12.86 -45.86
N LEU A 11 7.10 14.04 -45.25
CA LEU A 11 7.39 14.22 -43.82
C LEU A 11 6.17 14.59 -42.96
N SER A 12 4.97 14.71 -43.55
CA SER A 12 3.78 15.21 -42.83
C SER A 12 2.79 14.12 -42.37
N SER A 13 3.02 12.84 -42.67
CA SER A 13 2.04 11.77 -42.37
C SER A 13 2.39 10.87 -41.18
N PHE A 14 3.49 11.12 -40.46
CA PHE A 14 3.90 10.28 -39.32
C PHE A 14 3.61 10.88 -37.94
N LEU A 15 2.92 12.03 -37.86
CA LEU A 15 2.71 12.76 -36.60
C LEU A 15 1.31 12.64 -35.98
N LEU A 16 0.42 11.78 -36.51
CA LEU A 16 -0.99 11.69 -36.07
C LEU A 16 -1.35 10.42 -35.27
N LEU A 17 -0.39 9.57 -34.89
CA LEU A 17 -0.66 8.25 -34.31
C LEU A 17 -0.15 8.07 -32.86
N ALA A 18 -0.18 9.12 -32.03
CA ALA A 18 0.38 9.07 -30.66
C ALA A 18 -0.58 9.56 -29.55
N ALA A 19 -1.91 9.54 -29.76
CA ALA A 19 -2.87 10.12 -28.80
C ALA A 19 -3.95 9.14 -28.28
N ALA A 20 -3.80 7.83 -28.45
CA ALA A 20 -4.85 6.85 -28.09
C ALA A 20 -4.39 5.81 -27.04
N GLY A 21 -3.66 6.25 -26.00
CA GLY A 21 -3.11 5.34 -24.99
C GLY A 21 -3.20 5.82 -23.54
N CYS A 22 -4.04 6.81 -23.22
CA CYS A 22 -4.47 7.02 -21.83
C CYS A 22 -5.66 6.10 -21.58
N GLU A 23 -5.40 4.85 -21.20
CA GLU A 23 -6.42 4.03 -20.57
C GLU A 23 -6.67 4.64 -19.18
N ASP A 24 -7.89 5.11 -18.92
CA ASP A 24 -8.38 5.45 -17.58
C ASP A 24 -8.06 4.28 -16.67
N ARG A 25 -7.08 4.46 -15.80
CA ARG A 25 -6.65 3.45 -14.85
C ARG A 25 -7.81 3.32 -13.85
N PRO A 26 -8.49 2.17 -13.76
CA PRO A 26 -9.66 2.06 -12.90
C PRO A 26 -9.22 2.29 -11.46
N GLU A 27 -9.64 3.41 -10.87
CA GLU A 27 -9.49 3.64 -9.45
C GLU A 27 -10.32 2.57 -8.73
N PHE A 28 -9.64 1.68 -8.02
CA PHE A 28 -10.31 0.72 -7.16
C PHE A 28 -10.86 1.46 -5.94
N ARG A 29 -12.05 2.03 -6.09
CA ARG A 29 -12.89 2.49 -4.99
C ARG A 29 -13.80 1.32 -4.66
N GLY A 30 -13.51 0.60 -3.57
CA GLY A 30 -14.32 -0.56 -3.16
C GLY A 30 -15.81 -0.19 -3.18
N GLY A 31 -16.60 -0.91 -3.97
CA GLY A 31 -18.04 -0.68 -4.07
C GLY A 31 -18.72 -0.88 -2.72
N GLY A 32 -19.84 -0.20 -2.48
CA GLY A 32 -20.67 -0.46 -1.30
C GLY A 32 -21.32 -1.85 -1.38
N CYS A 33 -21.47 -2.54 -0.26
CA CYS A 33 -22.04 -3.89 -0.19
C CYS A 33 -22.75 -4.12 1.14
N ASP A 34 -23.72 -5.04 1.14
CA ASP A 34 -24.33 -5.58 2.36
C ASP A 34 -23.85 -7.02 2.62
N LEU A 35 -23.53 -7.77 1.55
CA LEU A 35 -23.07 -9.15 1.58
C LEU A 35 -21.85 -9.35 0.68
N THR A 36 -21.01 -10.33 1.00
CA THR A 36 -19.87 -10.72 0.14
C THR A 36 -20.30 -11.10 -1.28
N SER A 37 -21.53 -11.60 -1.47
CA SER A 37 -22.08 -11.89 -2.80
C SER A 37 -22.38 -10.67 -3.67
N ASP A 38 -22.39 -9.47 -3.07
CA ASP A 38 -22.59 -8.20 -3.80
C ASP A 38 -21.29 -7.69 -4.43
N CYS A 39 -20.15 -8.26 -4.01
CA CYS A 39 -18.83 -7.89 -4.47
C CYS A 39 -18.40 -8.71 -5.69
N ASP A 40 -17.51 -8.14 -6.50
CA ASP A 40 -16.85 -8.88 -7.59
C ASP A 40 -16.06 -10.08 -7.05
N ASP A 41 -15.78 -11.04 -7.94
CA ASP A 41 -15.03 -12.24 -7.59
C ASP A 41 -13.73 -11.92 -6.82
N PHE A 42 -13.47 -12.68 -5.75
CA PHE A 42 -12.32 -12.56 -4.83
C PHE A 42 -12.32 -11.36 -3.87
N LEU A 43 -13.39 -10.58 -3.83
CA LEU A 43 -13.59 -9.55 -2.82
C LEU A 43 -14.55 -10.03 -1.73
N ILE A 44 -14.39 -9.47 -0.54
CA ILE A 44 -15.30 -9.70 0.60
C ILE A 44 -15.92 -8.38 1.03
N CYS A 45 -17.13 -8.44 1.56
CA CYS A 45 -17.80 -7.26 2.10
C CYS A 45 -17.37 -7.04 3.55
N VAL A 46 -16.61 -5.98 3.81
CA VAL A 46 -16.11 -5.64 5.15
C VAL A 46 -16.26 -4.13 5.36
N PHE A 47 -16.86 -3.72 6.48
CA PHE A 47 -17.24 -2.34 6.76
C PHE A 47 -18.11 -1.71 5.66
N GLY A 48 -19.11 -2.46 5.17
CA GLY A 48 -20.03 -2.02 4.12
C GLY A 48 -19.38 -1.76 2.75
N ARG A 49 -18.12 -2.18 2.55
CA ARG A 49 -17.39 -2.00 1.28
C ARG A 49 -16.69 -3.27 0.84
N CYS A 50 -16.60 -3.45 -0.48
CA CYS A 50 -15.90 -4.57 -1.10
C CYS A 50 -14.38 -4.36 -1.00
N ARG A 51 -13.72 -5.25 -0.26
CA ARG A 51 -12.29 -5.22 0.02
C ARG A 51 -11.63 -6.51 -0.41
N ARG A 52 -10.33 -6.43 -0.65
CA ARG A 52 -9.50 -7.63 -0.78
C ARG A 52 -9.36 -8.27 0.61
N GLU A 53 -9.61 -9.57 0.71
CA GLU A 53 -9.37 -10.33 1.94
C GLU A 53 -7.87 -10.29 2.30
N CYS A 54 -7.58 -10.10 3.58
CA CYS A 54 -6.22 -10.09 4.11
C CYS A 54 -6.14 -10.87 5.41
N ARG A 55 -4.97 -11.42 5.70
CA ARG A 55 -4.65 -12.04 6.98
C ARG A 55 -3.98 -11.04 7.92
N ASP A 56 -3.05 -10.28 7.39
CA ASP A 56 -2.24 -9.27 8.05
C ASP A 56 -1.87 -8.15 7.05
N GLU A 57 -1.14 -7.13 7.51
CA GLU A 57 -0.84 -5.93 6.71
C GLU A 57 -0.01 -6.23 5.45
N VAL A 58 0.74 -7.35 5.39
CA VAL A 58 1.59 -7.64 4.23
C VAL A 58 0.80 -8.09 2.99
N ASP A 59 -0.44 -8.55 3.19
CA ASP A 59 -1.34 -8.94 2.10
C ASP A 59 -1.92 -7.71 1.36
N CYS A 60 -1.83 -6.54 1.99
CA CYS A 60 -2.39 -5.30 1.50
C CYS A 60 -1.37 -4.51 0.68
N ALA A 61 -1.75 -4.17 -0.55
CA ALA A 61 -0.89 -3.41 -1.45
C ALA A 61 -0.60 -2.00 -0.88
N LEU A 62 0.53 -1.41 -1.27
CA LEU A 62 0.89 -0.02 -0.94
C LEU A 62 1.02 0.27 0.56
N GLY A 63 1.18 -0.76 1.40
CA GLY A 63 1.27 -0.59 2.86
C GLY A 63 -0.06 -0.18 3.50
N LEU A 64 -1.18 -0.49 2.84
CA LEU A 64 -2.52 -0.30 3.39
C LEU A 64 -2.72 -1.23 4.59
N GLN A 65 -3.56 -0.82 5.55
CA GLN A 65 -3.83 -1.62 6.74
C GLN A 65 -4.74 -2.80 6.44
N CYS A 66 -4.55 -3.92 7.14
CA CYS A 66 -5.52 -5.01 7.16
C CYS A 66 -6.52 -4.77 8.29
N LEU A 67 -7.75 -4.42 7.93
CA LEU A 67 -8.81 -4.08 8.87
C LEU A 67 -9.53 -5.35 9.32
N ASN A 68 -9.94 -5.43 10.58
CA ASN A 68 -10.57 -6.62 11.16
C ASN A 68 -12.00 -6.36 11.64
N ASP A 69 -13.01 -6.71 10.86
CA ASP A 69 -14.38 -6.70 11.36
C ASP A 69 -14.73 -8.04 12.01
N SER A 70 -15.22 -7.98 13.24
CA SER A 70 -15.58 -9.17 14.03
C SER A 70 -16.65 -10.06 13.39
N THR A 71 -17.46 -9.50 12.48
CA THR A 71 -18.62 -10.18 11.89
C THR A 71 -18.39 -10.58 10.43
N SER A 72 -17.75 -9.72 9.66
CA SER A 72 -17.64 -9.81 8.20
C SER A 72 -16.25 -10.23 7.71
N GLY A 73 -15.25 -10.26 8.59
CA GLY A 73 -13.91 -10.78 8.29
C GLY A 73 -12.86 -9.68 8.18
N ARG A 74 -11.76 -9.99 7.48
CA ARG A 74 -10.59 -9.11 7.39
C ARG A 74 -10.36 -8.62 5.98
N GLY A 75 -10.29 -7.30 5.80
CA GLY A 75 -10.18 -6.68 4.49
C GLY A 75 -9.19 -5.52 4.46
N CYS A 76 -8.48 -5.37 3.34
CA CYS A 76 -7.56 -4.24 3.17
C CYS A 76 -8.29 -2.90 3.16
N GLN A 77 -7.70 -1.92 3.85
CA GLN A 77 -8.09 -0.51 3.76
C GLN A 77 -8.06 -0.05 2.30
N LEU A 78 -8.97 0.85 1.93
CA LEU A 78 -9.04 1.38 0.58
C LEU A 78 -8.23 2.68 0.48
N PRO A 79 -7.65 3.00 -0.69
CA PRO A 79 -6.84 4.22 -0.82
C PRO A 79 -7.60 5.51 -0.53
N ASP A 80 -8.91 5.54 -0.76
CA ASP A 80 -9.79 6.68 -0.47
C ASP A 80 -10.12 6.83 1.02
N GLU A 81 -9.70 5.88 1.86
CA GLU A 81 -9.88 5.88 3.32
C GLU A 81 -8.56 6.16 4.04
N LEU A 82 -7.51 6.57 3.34
CA LEU A 82 -6.22 6.86 3.99
C LEU A 82 -6.23 8.18 4.74
N MET A 83 -7.03 9.15 4.30
CA MET A 83 -7.03 10.50 4.84
C MET A 83 -8.44 10.96 5.22
N CYS A 84 -8.54 11.74 6.28
CA CYS A 84 -9.78 12.31 6.77
C CYS A 84 -9.58 13.68 7.42
N GLU A 85 -10.63 14.49 7.43
CA GLU A 85 -10.69 15.69 8.28
C GLU A 85 -11.60 15.44 9.49
N ARG A 86 -12.60 14.55 9.33
CA ARG A 86 -13.64 14.21 10.31
C ARG A 86 -14.01 12.73 10.19
N ASP A 87 -14.64 12.17 11.23
CA ASP A 87 -15.07 10.76 11.26
C ASP A 87 -16.01 10.40 10.10
N ASP A 88 -16.88 11.33 9.68
CA ASP A 88 -17.80 11.11 8.56
C ASP A 88 -17.08 10.79 7.23
N ASP A 89 -15.80 11.17 7.11
CA ASP A 89 -14.99 10.94 5.91
C ASP A 89 -14.49 9.48 5.84
N CYS A 90 -14.52 8.75 6.97
CA CYS A 90 -13.96 7.42 7.15
C CYS A 90 -15.00 6.27 7.06
N GLY A 91 -16.29 6.60 6.89
CA GLY A 91 -17.35 5.60 6.88
C GLY A 91 -17.53 4.94 8.24
N GLU A 92 -17.24 3.64 8.34
CA GLU A 92 -17.30 2.90 9.61
C GLU A 92 -15.97 2.89 10.38
N LEU A 93 -14.91 3.47 9.81
CA LEU A 93 -13.63 3.69 10.48
C LEU A 93 -13.66 5.01 11.26
N VAL A 94 -12.67 5.20 12.13
CA VAL A 94 -12.53 6.44 12.93
C VAL A 94 -11.42 7.31 12.40
N CYS A 95 -11.62 8.64 12.41
CA CYS A 95 -10.63 9.60 11.96
C CYS A 95 -9.71 10.00 13.10
N ARG A 96 -8.40 9.81 12.93
CA ARG A 96 -7.40 10.23 13.91
C ARG A 96 -6.20 10.85 13.22
N GLU A 97 -5.84 12.06 13.67
CA GLU A 97 -4.63 12.78 13.22
C GLU A 97 -4.54 12.95 11.68
N GLY A 98 -5.70 12.89 11.01
CA GLY A 98 -5.81 13.02 9.56
C GLY A 98 -5.84 11.70 8.81
N GLU A 99 -5.85 10.56 9.50
CA GLU A 99 -5.84 9.21 8.92
C GLU A 99 -7.03 8.39 9.44
N CYS A 100 -7.70 7.62 8.57
CA CYS A 100 -8.71 6.69 9.05
C CYS A 100 -8.06 5.42 9.58
N GLY A 101 -8.50 4.97 10.75
CA GLY A 101 -8.05 3.73 11.38
C GLY A 101 -9.22 2.92 11.88
N GLN A 102 -8.97 1.64 12.09
CA GLN A 102 -9.91 0.78 12.80
C GLN A 102 -9.95 1.17 14.29
N GLU A 103 -11.14 1.33 14.86
CA GLU A 103 -11.28 1.40 16.32
C GLU A 103 -10.92 0.05 16.96
N CYS A 104 -10.28 0.07 18.13
CA CYS A 104 -9.83 -1.14 18.80
C CYS A 104 -10.04 -1.10 20.32
N ASP A 105 -10.28 -2.28 20.88
CA ASP A 105 -10.35 -2.53 22.32
C ASP A 105 -10.12 -4.03 22.63
N GLU A 106 -10.39 -4.46 23.86
CA GLU A 106 -10.24 -5.87 24.28
C GLU A 106 -11.18 -6.84 23.53
N SER A 107 -12.30 -6.34 23.01
CA SER A 107 -13.30 -7.11 22.26
C SER A 107 -13.05 -7.10 20.75
N LEU A 108 -12.42 -6.04 20.25
CA LEU A 108 -12.01 -5.90 18.85
C LEU A 108 -10.49 -5.65 18.78
N PRO A 109 -9.67 -6.70 18.90
CA PRO A 109 -8.23 -6.56 18.78
C PRO A 109 -7.82 -6.29 17.33
N CYS A 110 -6.73 -5.54 17.19
CA CYS A 110 -6.08 -5.32 15.91
C CYS A 110 -5.55 -6.65 15.33
N VAL A 111 -5.32 -6.65 14.01
CA VAL A 111 -4.65 -7.76 13.33
C VAL A 111 -3.20 -7.91 13.79
N ASP A 112 -2.63 -9.09 13.54
CA ASP A 112 -1.21 -9.33 13.73
C ASP A 112 -0.40 -8.29 12.91
N GLY A 113 0.60 -7.68 13.55
CA GLY A 113 1.38 -6.60 12.92
C GLY A 113 0.88 -5.18 13.26
N SER A 114 -0.22 -5.05 13.99
CA SER A 114 -0.73 -3.77 14.47
C SER A 114 -0.93 -3.79 16.00
N GLN A 115 -1.00 -2.61 16.63
CA GLN A 115 -1.34 -2.49 18.05
C GLN A 115 -2.42 -1.45 18.27
N CYS A 116 -3.17 -1.63 19.36
CA CYS A 116 -4.20 -0.70 19.76
C CYS A 116 -3.57 0.48 20.52
N VAL A 117 -3.59 1.67 19.91
CA VAL A 117 -3.00 2.88 20.49
C VAL A 117 -4.11 3.87 20.85
N THR A 118 -4.14 4.30 22.11
CA THR A 118 -5.09 5.31 22.59
C THR A 118 -4.45 6.69 22.62
N THR A 119 -4.95 7.60 21.77
CA THR A 119 -4.52 9.00 21.73
C THR A 119 -5.74 9.90 21.85
N ALA A 120 -5.67 10.89 22.75
CA ALA A 120 -6.77 11.81 23.04
C ALA A 120 -8.12 11.12 23.38
N GLY A 121 -8.07 9.88 23.88
CA GLY A 121 -9.26 9.10 24.27
C GLY A 121 -9.91 8.29 23.16
N VAL A 122 -9.32 8.27 21.95
CA VAL A 122 -9.73 7.39 20.85
C VAL A 122 -8.68 6.31 20.68
N SER A 123 -9.10 5.05 20.64
CA SER A 123 -8.23 3.90 20.44
C SER A 123 -8.29 3.45 18.99
N THR A 124 -7.16 3.49 18.29
CA THR A 124 -7.06 3.08 16.88
C THR A 124 -6.00 2.02 16.70
N CYS A 125 -6.25 1.07 15.82
CA CYS A 125 -5.19 0.21 15.30
C CYS A 125 -4.23 1.07 14.52
N GLU A 126 -3.00 1.10 15.00
CA GLU A 126 -1.87 1.57 14.22
C GLU A 126 -1.05 0.35 13.86
N PRO A 127 -0.45 0.31 12.66
CA PRO A 127 0.64 -0.60 12.39
C PRO A 127 1.60 -0.55 13.57
N LEU A 128 2.12 -1.69 13.97
CA LEU A 128 3.36 -1.72 14.73
C LEU A 128 4.39 -1.17 13.76
N THR A 129 4.46 0.16 13.67
CA THR A 129 5.47 0.85 12.90
C THR A 129 6.76 0.30 13.46
N GLU A 130 7.38 -0.52 12.61
CA GLU A 130 8.68 -1.14 12.78
C GLU A 130 9.49 -0.24 13.69
N GLU A 131 9.93 -0.75 14.85
CA GLU A 131 10.76 -0.03 15.82
C GLU A 131 11.64 0.95 15.07
N LEU A 132 11.34 2.25 15.18
CA LEU A 132 12.18 3.25 14.56
C LEU A 132 13.58 3.00 15.08
N CYS A 133 14.48 2.73 14.17
CA CYS A 133 15.82 2.29 14.52
C CYS A 133 16.83 3.35 14.16
N ILE A 134 17.81 3.51 15.04
CA ILE A 134 19.03 4.24 14.74
C ILE A 134 20.15 3.22 14.50
N TYR A 135 20.11 2.10 15.23
CA TYR A 135 21.05 1.01 15.14
C TYR A 135 20.33 -0.31 14.90
N ALA A 136 21.02 -1.29 14.30
CA ALA A 136 20.47 -2.64 14.13
C ALA A 136 20.11 -3.33 15.47
N SER A 137 20.70 -2.88 16.59
CA SER A 137 20.34 -3.37 17.92
C SER A 137 18.98 -2.88 18.42
N ASP A 138 18.43 -1.85 17.80
CA ASP A 138 17.10 -1.32 18.11
C ASP A 138 16.00 -2.17 17.45
N CYS A 139 16.40 -3.13 16.62
CA CYS A 139 15.49 -4.03 15.93
C CYS A 139 15.39 -5.39 16.63
N ALA A 140 14.19 -5.96 16.62
CA ALA A 140 13.97 -7.35 17.01
C ALA A 140 14.92 -8.32 16.27
N PRO A 141 15.30 -9.46 16.88
CA PRO A 141 16.20 -10.43 16.26
C PRO A 141 15.72 -10.88 14.87
N GLY A 142 16.59 -10.79 13.86
CA GLY A 142 16.27 -11.13 12.47
C GLY A 142 15.88 -9.92 11.59
N LEU A 143 15.77 -8.74 12.18
CA LEU A 143 15.57 -7.47 11.48
C LEU A 143 16.85 -6.63 11.51
N VAL A 144 17.00 -5.76 10.51
CA VAL A 144 18.10 -4.80 10.39
C VAL A 144 17.55 -3.41 10.12
N CYS A 145 18.27 -2.41 10.62
CA CYS A 145 17.88 -1.03 10.42
C CYS A 145 18.22 -0.58 9.00
N ASN A 146 17.22 -0.18 8.22
CA ASN A 146 17.43 0.37 6.88
C ASN A 146 17.76 1.89 6.92
N PRO A 147 18.18 2.49 5.80
CA PRO A 147 18.50 3.93 5.74
C PRO A 147 17.31 4.88 6.03
N TYR A 148 16.08 4.37 6.01
CA TYR A 148 14.87 5.11 6.34
C TYR A 148 14.46 4.96 7.81
N GLN A 149 15.38 4.46 8.65
CA GLN A 149 15.18 4.28 10.09
C GLN A 149 14.06 3.27 10.42
N ARG A 150 13.95 2.22 9.61
CA ARG A 150 12.96 1.15 9.80
C ARG A 150 13.63 -0.21 9.92
N CYS A 151 13.16 -1.01 10.85
CA CYS A 151 13.57 -2.40 11.00
C CYS A 151 12.94 -3.27 9.92
N VAL A 152 13.73 -3.69 8.95
CA VAL A 152 13.29 -4.56 7.85
C VAL A 152 13.97 -5.93 7.93
N LEU A 153 13.39 -6.94 7.28
CA LEU A 153 14.01 -8.25 7.15
C LEU A 153 15.34 -8.15 6.36
N GLU A 154 16.41 -8.67 6.97
CA GLU A 154 17.64 -9.00 6.26
C GLU A 154 17.37 -10.22 5.37
N CYS A 155 17.89 -10.20 4.15
CA CYS A 155 17.74 -11.30 3.21
C CYS A 155 19.10 -11.79 2.74
N ARG A 156 19.15 -13.01 2.21
CA ARG A 156 20.31 -13.50 1.44
C ARG A 156 19.94 -13.72 -0.02
N GLU A 157 18.68 -14.03 -0.28
CA GLU A 157 18.13 -14.30 -1.60
C GLU A 157 16.63 -13.94 -1.63
N ASP A 158 16.05 -13.80 -2.82
CA ASP A 158 14.68 -13.31 -3.00
C ASP A 158 13.61 -14.13 -2.26
N ARG A 159 13.85 -15.43 -2.05
CA ARG A 159 12.92 -16.30 -1.31
C ARG A 159 12.84 -16.00 0.19
N ASP A 160 13.79 -15.23 0.71
CA ASP A 160 13.76 -14.78 2.11
C ASP A 160 12.83 -13.57 2.26
N CYS A 161 12.37 -12.99 1.15
CA CYS A 161 11.48 -11.84 1.11
C CYS A 161 10.04 -12.25 0.77
N ASP A 162 9.08 -11.63 1.46
CA ASP A 162 7.69 -11.76 1.10
C ASP A 162 7.40 -11.01 -0.21
N ALA A 163 6.66 -11.66 -1.12
CA ALA A 163 6.28 -11.05 -2.38
C ALA A 163 5.43 -9.79 -2.14
N PRO A 164 5.69 -8.68 -2.87
CA PRO A 164 6.51 -8.57 -4.08
C PRO A 164 7.96 -8.10 -3.83
N ARG A 165 8.46 -8.12 -2.60
CA ARG A 165 9.81 -7.64 -2.28
C ARG A 165 10.87 -8.58 -2.84
N VAL A 166 12.01 -8.01 -3.21
CA VAL A 166 13.20 -8.73 -3.70
C VAL A 166 14.38 -8.43 -2.80
N CYS A 167 15.35 -9.34 -2.77
CA CYS A 167 16.54 -9.17 -1.96
C CYS A 167 17.54 -8.29 -2.71
N GLU A 168 17.67 -7.04 -2.27
CA GLU A 168 18.60 -6.08 -2.87
C GLU A 168 19.65 -5.65 -1.85
N THR A 169 20.90 -5.58 -2.30
CA THR A 169 21.96 -4.98 -1.48
C THR A 169 21.88 -3.46 -1.56
N ARG A 170 21.63 -2.81 -0.42
CA ARG A 170 21.62 -1.35 -0.27
C ARG A 170 22.83 -0.93 0.54
N ASP A 171 23.41 0.22 0.21
CA ASP A 171 24.45 0.83 1.04
C ASP A 171 23.81 1.49 2.26
N VAL A 172 23.98 0.90 3.44
CA VAL A 172 23.55 1.45 4.73
C VAL A 172 24.81 1.92 5.45
N GLU A 173 24.97 3.25 5.58
CA GLU A 173 26.13 3.88 6.21
C GLU A 173 27.51 3.45 5.62
N GLY A 174 27.53 3.12 4.33
CA GLY A 174 28.75 2.67 3.64
C GLY A 174 29.03 1.17 3.79
N PHE A 175 28.08 0.41 4.33
CA PHE A 175 28.11 -1.05 4.37
C PHE A 175 27.06 -1.62 3.41
N PRO A 176 27.45 -2.56 2.52
CA PRO A 176 26.49 -3.25 1.67
C PRO A 176 25.66 -4.21 2.54
N THR A 177 24.38 -3.90 2.70
CA THR A 177 23.43 -4.70 3.50
C THR A 177 22.33 -5.25 2.60
N PRO A 178 22.10 -6.57 2.57
CA PRO A 178 21.03 -7.17 1.79
C PRO A 178 19.69 -7.02 2.53
N LEU A 179 18.74 -6.35 1.90
CA LEU A 179 17.44 -5.99 2.47
C LEU A 179 16.31 -6.42 1.55
N CYS A 180 15.18 -6.83 2.14
CA CYS A 180 13.95 -7.00 1.39
C CYS A 180 13.36 -5.64 1.02
N VAL A 181 13.40 -5.30 -0.27
CA VAL A 181 12.91 -4.02 -0.78
C VAL A 181 11.89 -4.22 -1.89
N LEU A 182 10.98 -3.25 -2.05
CA LEU A 182 10.10 -3.23 -3.21
C LEU A 182 10.94 -2.96 -4.47
N PRO A 183 10.74 -3.72 -5.57
CA PRO A 183 11.44 -3.47 -6.82
C PRO A 183 11.13 -2.05 -7.33
N ALA A 184 12.11 -1.39 -7.94
CA ALA A 184 11.92 -0.04 -8.49
C ALA A 184 10.73 0.07 -9.46
N SER A 185 10.36 -1.03 -10.14
CA SER A 185 9.18 -1.11 -11.00
C SER A 185 7.85 -0.86 -10.28
N PHE A 186 7.81 -0.92 -8.95
CA PHE A 186 6.64 -0.60 -8.13
C PHE A 186 6.65 0.84 -7.61
N ALA A 187 7.81 1.51 -7.59
CA ALA A 187 7.95 2.89 -7.12
C ALA A 187 7.52 3.94 -8.17
N ASP A 188 7.57 3.60 -9.46
CA ASP A 188 7.16 4.48 -10.57
C ASP A 188 5.63 4.60 -10.74
N GLY A 189 4.87 4.24 -9.72
CA GLY A 189 3.42 4.30 -9.69
C GLY A 189 2.81 5.69 -9.43
N GLY A 190 3.46 6.79 -9.81
CA GLY A 190 2.85 8.12 -9.65
C GLY A 190 3.34 9.17 -10.64
N PRO A 191 2.52 10.21 -10.88
CA PRO A 191 1.17 10.22 -11.43
C PRO A 191 1.13 10.04 -12.97
#